data_AF-A0A2G4SIM6-F1
#
_entry.id   AF-A0A2G4SIM6-F1
#
_cell.length_a   1.000
_cell.length_b   1.000
_cell.length_c   1.000
_cell.angle_alpha   90.00
_cell.angle_beta   90.00
_cell.angle_gamma   90.00
#
_symmetry.space_group_name_H-M   'P 1'
#
loop_
_entity.id
_entity.type
_entity.pdbx_description
1 polymer ?
#
loop_
_entity_poly.entity_id
_entity_poly.type
_entity_poly.pdbx_seq_one_letter_code
_entity_poly.pdbx_strand_id
1 'polypeptide(L)'
;MEHAKAIKDRDIKAICDYISNYCETHICASLSTQHVRSFYTFFPTLLDLLFGSPTKRGFMQTQLEPHQDEALKNLLSIQGPFFQSLLRISQSSDYYYDLSNESLPSEVRKILSTGAIHLLPQVYKHCNVIMPSSPSGSIIDFHTSATKQSSLLPSGISSERKIQLNILQLYLYNFAILPTWSTATAQSPMSTFTSTPLRSPMNKTAPNTSTISFLDSSSPPQLTKPGRSITSSIYTDVLDNYLSRLIPINDRAFPAIVGPFFIDALTELWIRMPWITNNNRLSPTLMYYISHFINYIIIELWCQWAAPWKLGTPFRSIEKESFLPTQTDWAPFILDNVPYYFSAVDILLKRISTFSYTDSLTMSVAGQLRILYRFINVFYTARDLIGFLALVEKALDHAGHAFIEWDQEIAKIAYGHTSAAVKVKEKIKAASERLTQIEGKTSQWRSEHLYDTEEQQERRSPSLIAAVSNLYHNINIHVAASKWPTRLSNRHLEPMQEAYRVLSTLFNINSALFAPLKTTSAIPEKRTGFTQLTFAGKQNGGYLTAEEKELLKQGKLVCSPHNIPAVGPRKHTVVRSHENVTLVRWTLYWDKQLNEMVCAAQLF
;
A
#
# COMPACT_ATOMS: atom_id res chain seq x y z
N MET A 1 14.28 -32.22 -1.00
CA MET A 1 13.35 -31.94 0.11
C MET A 1 12.04 -32.71 -0.02
N GLU A 2 11.49 -32.89 -1.23
CA GLU A 2 10.18 -33.53 -1.49
C GLU A 2 9.98 -34.96 -0.94
N HIS A 3 11.06 -35.72 -0.74
CA HIS A 3 10.97 -37.08 -0.20
C HIS A 3 10.99 -37.15 1.33
N ALA A 4 11.03 -36.01 2.03
CA ALA A 4 10.99 -36.00 3.49
C ALA A 4 9.71 -36.68 3.98
N LYS A 5 9.87 -37.62 4.91
CA LYS A 5 8.77 -38.41 5.49
C LYS A 5 7.61 -37.54 5.97
N ALA A 6 7.91 -36.42 6.63
CA ALA A 6 6.91 -35.45 7.11
C ALA A 6 5.98 -34.92 6.00
N ILE A 7 6.50 -34.70 4.79
CA ILE A 7 5.70 -34.19 3.66
C ILE A 7 4.78 -35.29 3.13
N LYS A 8 5.25 -36.53 3.11
CA LYS A 8 4.44 -37.70 2.71
C LYS A 8 3.32 -37.96 3.70
N ASP A 9 3.63 -37.88 5.00
CA ASP A 9 2.68 -38.12 6.09
C ASP A 9 1.70 -36.96 6.28
N ARG A 10 1.95 -35.81 5.63
CA ARG A 10 1.15 -34.56 5.73
C ARG A 10 0.92 -34.08 7.17
N ASP A 11 1.85 -34.38 8.07
CA ASP A 11 1.83 -33.83 9.42
C ASP A 11 2.29 -32.37 9.37
N ILE A 12 1.34 -31.46 9.52
CA ILE A 12 1.55 -30.01 9.42
C ILE A 12 2.61 -29.53 10.41
N LYS A 13 2.60 -30.04 11.65
CA LYS A 13 3.58 -29.63 12.66
C LYS A 13 4.97 -30.11 12.26
N ALA A 14 5.10 -31.39 11.89
CA ALA A 14 6.38 -31.95 11.45
C ALA A 14 6.92 -31.25 10.19
N ILE A 15 6.04 -30.84 9.26
CA ILE A 15 6.42 -30.06 8.08
C ILE A 15 6.94 -28.68 8.49
N CYS A 16 6.23 -27.96 9.37
CA CYS A 16 6.65 -26.64 9.85
C CYS A 16 7.99 -26.69 10.58
N ASP A 17 8.17 -27.68 11.45
CA ASP A 17 9.42 -27.91 12.20
C ASP A 17 10.57 -28.28 11.25
N TYR A 18 10.32 -29.16 10.27
CA TYR A 18 11.31 -29.55 9.27
C TYR A 18 11.78 -28.36 8.42
N ILE A 19 10.86 -27.54 7.93
CA ILE A 19 11.20 -26.37 7.10
C ILE A 19 11.97 -25.34 7.93
N SER A 20 11.51 -25.06 9.16
CA SER A 20 12.18 -24.09 10.04
C SER A 20 13.60 -24.53 10.34
N ASN A 21 13.79 -25.80 10.74
CA ASN A 21 15.12 -26.36 11.00
C ASN A 21 16.00 -26.38 9.75
N TYR A 22 15.45 -26.75 8.58
CA TYR A 22 16.19 -26.73 7.32
C TYR A 22 16.68 -25.31 6.98
N CYS A 23 15.80 -24.32 7.12
CA CYS A 23 16.13 -22.91 6.89
C CYS A 23 17.21 -22.43 7.85
N GLU A 24 17.07 -22.74 9.13
CA GLU A 24 18.03 -22.35 10.17
C GLU A 24 19.43 -22.94 9.91
N THR A 25 19.49 -24.27 9.73
CA THR A 25 20.75 -25.02 9.63
C THR A 25 21.43 -24.87 8.27
N HIS A 26 20.68 -24.80 7.16
CA HIS A 26 21.23 -24.89 5.81
C HIS A 26 21.15 -23.62 4.97
N ILE A 27 20.42 -22.59 5.41
CA ILE A 27 20.30 -21.32 4.67
C ILE A 27 20.75 -20.13 5.53
N CYS A 28 20.29 -20.04 6.78
CA CYS A 28 20.68 -19.00 7.72
C CYS A 28 22.11 -19.19 8.24
N ALA A 29 22.52 -20.41 8.59
CA ALA A 29 23.87 -20.65 9.08
C ALA A 29 24.94 -20.60 7.97
N SER A 30 24.67 -21.18 6.80
CA SER A 30 25.60 -21.18 5.66
C SER A 30 24.85 -21.15 4.34
N LEU A 31 25.31 -20.36 3.35
CA LEU A 31 24.62 -20.21 2.07
C LEU A 31 25.16 -21.20 1.03
N SER A 32 25.01 -22.51 1.30
CA SER A 32 25.41 -23.55 0.33
C SER A 32 24.49 -23.51 -0.89
N THR A 33 25.08 -23.37 -2.08
CA THR A 33 24.34 -23.31 -3.37
C THR A 33 23.46 -24.55 -3.58
N GLN A 34 23.90 -25.73 -3.14
CA GLN A 34 23.12 -26.96 -3.26
C GLN A 34 21.83 -26.93 -2.40
N HIS A 35 21.93 -26.44 -1.16
CA HIS A 35 20.78 -26.38 -0.25
C HIS A 35 19.81 -25.27 -0.67
N VAL A 36 20.32 -24.10 -1.06
CA VAL A 36 19.49 -23.01 -1.57
C VAL A 36 18.76 -23.44 -2.83
N ARG A 37 19.44 -24.10 -3.79
CA ARG A 37 18.80 -24.63 -5.00
C ARG A 37 17.72 -25.66 -4.67
N SER A 38 17.97 -26.56 -3.73
CA SER A 38 16.99 -27.56 -3.29
C SER A 38 15.74 -26.93 -2.68
N PHE A 39 15.93 -25.89 -1.86
CA PHE A 39 14.82 -25.14 -1.26
C PHE A 39 14.06 -24.34 -2.32
N TYR A 40 14.77 -23.64 -3.20
CA TYR A 40 14.18 -22.90 -4.33
C TYR A 40 13.33 -23.81 -5.21
N THR A 41 13.82 -24.99 -5.60
CA THR A 41 13.01 -25.93 -6.40
C THR A 41 11.76 -26.44 -5.68
N PHE A 42 11.83 -26.59 -4.35
CA PHE A 42 10.71 -27.06 -3.52
C PHE A 42 9.70 -25.95 -3.17
N PHE A 43 10.11 -24.69 -3.27
CA PHE A 43 9.35 -23.57 -2.75
C PHE A 43 7.94 -23.40 -3.34
N PRO A 44 7.70 -23.56 -4.65
CA PRO A 44 6.34 -23.50 -5.19
C PRO A 44 5.40 -24.55 -4.58
N THR A 45 5.91 -25.78 -4.39
CA THR A 45 5.18 -26.86 -3.72
C THR A 45 4.85 -26.49 -2.27
N LEU A 46 5.78 -25.83 -1.58
CA LEU A 46 5.53 -25.32 -0.24
C LEU A 46 4.45 -24.23 -0.23
N LEU A 47 4.44 -23.30 -1.18
CA LEU A 47 3.41 -22.28 -1.28
C LEU A 47 2.02 -22.89 -1.50
N ASP A 48 1.89 -23.91 -2.36
CA ASP A 48 0.63 -24.64 -2.55
C ASP A 48 0.21 -25.43 -1.30
N LEU A 49 1.14 -25.90 -0.47
CA LEU A 49 0.80 -26.50 0.83
C LEU A 49 0.31 -25.46 1.84
N LEU A 50 1.00 -24.32 1.96
CA LEU A 50 0.70 -23.28 2.94
C LEU A 50 -0.59 -22.53 2.59
N PHE A 51 -0.67 -22.03 1.36
CA PHE A 51 -1.72 -21.14 0.90
C PHE A 51 -2.80 -21.91 0.13
N GLY A 52 -2.39 -22.82 -0.75
CA GLY A 52 -3.28 -23.56 -1.65
C GLY A 52 -3.25 -23.01 -3.08
N SER A 53 -4.37 -23.17 -3.77
CA SER A 53 -4.69 -22.56 -5.07
C SER A 53 -6.21 -22.31 -5.14
N PRO A 54 -6.72 -21.63 -6.18
CA PRO A 54 -8.16 -21.41 -6.33
C PRO A 54 -9.01 -22.71 -6.31
N THR A 55 -8.41 -23.84 -6.69
CA THR A 55 -9.07 -25.16 -6.73
C THR A 55 -8.71 -26.07 -5.56
N LYS A 56 -7.69 -25.73 -4.75
CA LYS A 56 -7.16 -26.60 -3.70
C LYS A 56 -6.89 -25.81 -2.43
N ARG A 57 -7.41 -26.26 -1.29
CA ARG A 57 -7.18 -25.60 -0.01
C ARG A 57 -5.76 -25.86 0.52
N GLY A 58 -5.08 -24.81 0.98
CA GLY A 58 -3.85 -24.91 1.75
C GLY A 58 -4.09 -24.96 3.27
N PHE A 59 -3.03 -25.10 4.04
CA PHE A 59 -3.09 -25.22 5.50
C PHE A 59 -3.82 -24.05 6.16
N MET A 60 -3.61 -22.81 5.68
CA MET A 60 -4.29 -21.63 6.23
C MET A 60 -5.81 -21.63 6.04
N GLN A 61 -6.33 -22.41 5.11
CA GLN A 61 -7.77 -22.47 4.79
C GLN A 61 -8.45 -23.71 5.41
N THR A 62 -7.67 -24.59 6.05
CA THR A 62 -8.17 -25.81 6.69
C THR A 62 -8.37 -25.60 8.18
N GLN A 63 -9.33 -26.33 8.77
CA GLN A 63 -9.47 -26.36 10.23
C GLN A 63 -8.31 -27.17 10.84
N LEU A 64 -7.50 -26.49 11.64
CA LEU A 64 -6.29 -27.03 12.28
C LEU A 64 -6.49 -27.14 13.78
N GLU A 65 -5.74 -28.05 14.39
CA GLU A 65 -5.63 -28.13 15.85
C GLU A 65 -4.79 -26.96 16.39
N PRO A 66 -4.98 -26.52 17.65
CA PRO A 66 -4.26 -25.37 18.21
C PRO A 66 -2.74 -25.45 18.10
N HIS A 67 -2.17 -26.65 18.30
CA HIS A 67 -0.72 -26.87 18.19
C HIS A 67 -0.21 -26.81 16.73
N GLN A 68 -1.08 -27.10 15.74
CA GLN A 68 -0.76 -26.97 14.32
C GLN A 68 -0.83 -25.50 13.91
N ASP A 69 -1.83 -24.76 14.40
CA ASP A 69 -1.94 -23.31 14.23
C ASP A 69 -0.71 -22.59 14.81
N GLU A 70 -0.26 -22.98 16.00
CA GLU A 70 0.94 -22.42 16.64
C GLU A 70 2.22 -22.73 15.84
N ALA A 71 2.39 -23.97 15.38
CA ALA A 71 3.54 -24.35 14.54
C ALA A 71 3.57 -23.55 13.23
N LEU A 72 2.42 -23.37 12.59
CA LEU A 72 2.29 -22.59 11.35
C LEU A 72 2.55 -21.09 11.61
N LYS A 73 2.06 -20.54 12.73
CA LYS A 73 2.35 -19.16 13.15
C LYS A 73 3.84 -18.95 13.41
N ASN A 74 4.52 -19.91 14.03
CA ASN A 74 5.96 -19.87 14.29
C ASN A 74 6.77 -19.94 12.99
N LEU A 75 6.40 -20.82 12.06
CA LEU A 75 7.02 -20.93 10.73
C LEU A 75 6.95 -19.59 9.98
N LEU A 76 5.80 -18.93 10.01
CA LEU A 76 5.53 -17.72 9.22
C LEU A 76 5.95 -16.43 9.92
N SER A 77 6.51 -16.51 11.13
CA SER A 77 7.04 -15.37 11.86
C SER A 77 8.12 -14.65 11.06
N ILE A 78 8.08 -13.32 11.02
CA ILE A 78 9.08 -12.50 10.29
C ILE A 78 10.49 -12.68 10.86
N GLN A 79 10.58 -12.91 12.18
CA GLN A 79 11.85 -13.20 12.85
C GLN A 79 12.24 -14.68 12.76
N GLY A 80 11.35 -15.53 12.22
CA GLY A 80 11.57 -16.95 12.10
C GLY A 80 12.61 -17.31 11.02
N PRO A 81 13.27 -18.47 11.15
CA PRO A 81 14.31 -18.90 10.20
C PRO A 81 13.83 -18.98 8.75
N PHE A 82 12.57 -19.38 8.54
CA PHE A 82 11.95 -19.44 7.23
C PHE A 82 11.92 -18.08 6.54
N PHE A 83 11.34 -17.06 7.18
CA PHE A 83 11.25 -15.72 6.59
C PHE A 83 12.64 -15.10 6.37
N GLN A 84 13.57 -15.28 7.33
CA GLN A 84 14.95 -14.82 7.19
C GLN A 84 15.69 -15.52 6.04
N SER A 85 15.37 -16.79 5.77
CA SER A 85 15.90 -17.51 4.61
C SER A 85 15.37 -16.94 3.30
N LEU A 86 14.07 -16.65 3.21
CA LEU A 86 13.49 -15.97 2.03
C LEU A 86 14.15 -14.62 1.79
N LEU A 87 14.35 -13.85 2.87
CA LEU A 87 15.01 -12.56 2.85
C LEU A 87 16.43 -12.68 2.28
N ARG A 88 17.22 -13.64 2.77
CA ARG A 88 18.60 -13.85 2.35
C ARG A 88 18.70 -14.32 0.89
N ILE A 89 17.84 -15.26 0.49
CA ILE A 89 17.81 -15.78 -0.89
C ILE A 89 17.36 -14.70 -1.87
N SER A 90 16.41 -13.83 -1.48
CA SER A 90 15.90 -12.76 -2.34
C SER A 90 16.94 -11.72 -2.78
N GLN A 91 18.08 -11.65 -2.08
CA GLN A 91 19.20 -10.77 -2.42
C GLN A 91 20.05 -11.30 -3.58
N SER A 92 19.89 -12.57 -3.96
CA SER A 92 20.68 -13.20 -5.02
C SER A 92 19.99 -13.09 -6.38
N SER A 93 20.74 -12.78 -7.43
CA SER A 93 20.25 -12.62 -8.81
C SER A 93 19.67 -13.89 -9.44
N ASP A 94 20.02 -15.06 -8.89
CA ASP A 94 19.79 -16.34 -9.55
C ASP A 94 18.46 -16.99 -9.16
N TYR A 95 17.76 -16.46 -8.16
CA TYR A 95 16.58 -17.08 -7.55
C TYR A 95 15.31 -16.25 -7.76
N TYR A 96 14.88 -16.17 -9.02
CA TYR A 96 13.65 -15.51 -9.46
C TYR A 96 12.66 -16.51 -10.06
N TYR A 97 11.38 -16.25 -9.91
CA TYR A 97 10.32 -17.02 -10.55
C TYR A 97 9.65 -16.20 -11.64
N ASP A 98 9.51 -16.79 -12.81
CA ASP A 98 8.68 -16.24 -13.88
C ASP A 98 7.21 -16.36 -13.47
N LEU A 99 6.50 -15.23 -13.42
CA LEU A 99 5.04 -15.25 -13.37
C LEU A 99 4.50 -15.71 -14.72
N SER A 100 3.63 -16.72 -14.71
CA SER A 100 2.93 -17.13 -15.92
C SER A 100 2.06 -15.98 -16.42
N ASN A 101 2.09 -15.70 -17.72
CA ASN A 101 1.26 -14.63 -18.28
C ASN A 101 -0.23 -14.90 -18.05
N GLU A 102 -0.64 -16.18 -18.04
CA GLU A 102 -2.01 -16.60 -17.74
C GLU A 102 -2.47 -16.23 -16.32
N SER A 103 -1.55 -16.21 -15.34
CA SER A 103 -1.84 -15.77 -13.98
C SER A 103 -1.92 -14.25 -13.81
N LEU A 104 -1.52 -13.48 -14.82
CA LEU A 104 -1.53 -12.02 -14.76
C LEU A 104 -2.90 -11.45 -15.17
N PRO A 105 -3.34 -10.35 -14.54
CA PRO A 105 -4.55 -9.65 -14.97
C PRO A 105 -4.51 -9.25 -16.45
N SER A 106 -5.68 -9.19 -17.08
CA SER A 106 -5.78 -8.95 -18.54
C SER A 106 -5.16 -7.61 -18.97
N GLU A 107 -5.26 -6.57 -18.13
CA GLU A 107 -4.67 -5.27 -18.43
C GLU A 107 -3.14 -5.32 -18.35
N VAL A 108 -2.60 -6.07 -17.37
CA VAL A 108 -1.15 -6.26 -17.22
C VAL A 108 -0.60 -7.02 -18.42
N ARG A 109 -1.27 -8.10 -18.85
CA ARG A 109 -0.93 -8.81 -20.09
C ARG A 109 -0.95 -7.88 -21.30
N LYS A 110 -1.97 -7.04 -21.44
CA LYS A 110 -2.07 -6.05 -22.53
C LYS A 110 -0.91 -5.06 -22.48
N ILE A 111 -0.55 -4.55 -21.30
CA ILE A 111 0.59 -3.63 -21.11
C ILE A 111 1.92 -4.32 -21.48
N LEU A 112 2.11 -5.58 -21.07
CA LEU A 112 3.30 -6.36 -21.40
C LEU A 112 3.40 -6.65 -22.91
N SER A 113 2.29 -7.03 -23.54
CA SER A 113 2.22 -7.29 -24.98
C SER A 113 2.48 -6.05 -25.84
N THR A 114 2.06 -4.87 -25.35
CA THR A 114 2.35 -3.58 -25.99
C THR A 114 3.75 -3.06 -25.63
N GLY A 115 4.44 -3.66 -24.66
CA GLY A 115 5.73 -3.17 -24.20
C GLY A 115 5.69 -1.83 -23.45
N ALA A 116 4.52 -1.38 -23.01
CA ALA A 116 4.32 -0.12 -22.29
C ALA A 116 4.62 -0.25 -20.79
N ILE A 117 5.81 -0.76 -20.42
CA ILE A 117 6.17 -1.12 -19.03
C ILE A 117 6.03 0.02 -18.01
N HIS A 118 6.13 1.28 -18.45
CA HIS A 118 5.94 2.44 -17.58
C HIS A 118 4.48 2.59 -17.08
N LEU A 119 3.53 1.95 -17.76
CA LEU A 119 2.11 1.89 -17.38
C LEU A 119 1.79 0.71 -16.46
N LEU A 120 2.76 -0.15 -16.14
CA LEU A 120 2.53 -1.25 -15.21
C LEU A 120 2.07 -0.70 -13.85
N PRO A 121 1.14 -1.40 -13.19
CA PRO A 121 0.78 -1.09 -11.81
C PRO A 121 1.99 -1.09 -10.87
N GLN A 122 1.91 -0.33 -9.76
CA GLN A 122 3.04 -0.07 -8.87
C GLN A 122 3.71 -1.36 -8.34
N VAL A 123 2.91 -2.39 -8.02
CA VAL A 123 3.44 -3.69 -7.56
C VAL A 123 4.43 -4.30 -8.55
N TYR A 124 4.20 -4.12 -9.85
CA TYR A 124 5.04 -4.68 -10.91
C TYR A 124 6.20 -3.77 -11.31
N LYS A 125 6.20 -2.49 -10.91
CA LYS A 125 7.33 -1.57 -11.22
C LYS A 125 8.60 -1.94 -10.47
N HIS A 126 8.46 -2.58 -9.32
CA HIS A 126 9.57 -3.08 -8.50
C HIS A 126 9.97 -4.53 -8.86
N CYS A 127 9.32 -5.13 -9.85
CA CYS A 127 9.63 -6.48 -10.33
C CYS A 127 10.66 -6.41 -11.46
N ASN A 128 11.44 -7.48 -11.62
CA ASN A 128 12.34 -7.58 -12.76
C ASN A 128 11.51 -7.90 -14.02
N VAL A 129 11.66 -7.12 -15.09
CA VAL A 129 10.96 -7.34 -16.36
C VAL A 129 11.98 -7.74 -17.40
N ILE A 130 12.02 -9.03 -17.75
CA ILE A 130 12.95 -9.53 -18.75
C ILE A 130 12.43 -9.18 -20.14
N MET A 131 13.25 -8.46 -20.88
CA MET A 131 13.14 -8.36 -22.34
C MET A 131 13.63 -9.68 -22.93
N PRO A 132 12.84 -10.34 -23.79
CA PRO A 132 13.34 -11.49 -24.52
C PRO A 132 14.60 -11.08 -25.27
N SER A 133 15.67 -11.86 -25.12
CA SER A 133 16.89 -11.63 -25.89
C SER A 133 16.51 -11.61 -27.37
N SER A 134 16.76 -10.48 -28.03
CA SER A 134 16.68 -10.42 -29.49
C SER A 134 17.57 -11.55 -30.03
N PRO A 135 17.10 -12.38 -30.98
CA PRO A 135 17.92 -13.44 -31.53
C PRO A 135 19.22 -12.80 -32.05
N SER A 136 20.32 -13.12 -31.40
CA SER A 136 21.65 -12.62 -31.71
C SER A 136 22.03 -13.16 -33.09
N GLY A 137 21.80 -12.36 -34.14
CA GLY A 137 22.12 -12.78 -35.51
C GLY A 137 21.73 -11.82 -36.64
N SER A 138 20.75 -10.92 -36.48
CA SER A 138 20.45 -9.95 -37.55
C SER A 138 21.24 -8.66 -37.33
N ILE A 139 22.18 -8.39 -38.24
CA ILE A 139 22.88 -7.10 -38.40
C ILE A 139 21.85 -5.97 -38.28
N ILE A 140 22.01 -5.14 -37.25
CA ILE A 140 21.15 -3.99 -36.99
C ILE A 140 21.45 -2.96 -38.07
N ASP A 141 20.55 -2.84 -39.05
CA ASP A 141 20.57 -1.76 -40.02
C ASP A 141 20.23 -0.43 -39.30
N PHE A 142 21.26 0.40 -39.12
CA PHE A 142 21.18 1.67 -38.41
C PHE A 142 20.20 2.65 -39.07
N HIS A 143 20.00 2.56 -40.39
CA HIS A 143 19.05 3.42 -41.10
C HIS A 143 17.60 3.06 -40.77
N THR A 144 17.29 1.79 -40.58
CA THR A 144 15.93 1.34 -40.20
C THR A 144 15.63 1.62 -38.72
N SER A 145 16.66 1.75 -37.88
CA SER A 145 16.52 2.04 -36.45
C SER A 145 16.28 3.54 -36.17
N ALA A 146 16.85 4.42 -36.99
CA ALA A 146 16.65 5.87 -36.91
C ALA A 146 15.22 6.30 -37.30
N THR A 147 14.57 5.60 -38.24
CA THR A 147 13.16 5.90 -38.62
C THR A 147 12.15 5.33 -37.61
N LYS A 148 12.53 4.37 -36.76
CA LYS A 148 11.65 3.72 -35.77
C LYS A 148 11.39 4.53 -34.50
N GLN A 149 12.21 5.55 -34.18
CA GLN A 149 11.99 6.41 -33.01
C GLN A 149 10.86 7.44 -33.18
N SER A 150 10.24 7.52 -34.37
CA SER A 150 9.17 8.49 -34.70
C SER A 150 7.75 7.94 -34.51
N SER A 151 7.56 6.66 -34.17
CA SER A 151 6.25 6.05 -33.96
C SER A 151 5.91 5.99 -32.47
N LEU A 152 4.93 6.77 -32.02
CA LEU A 152 4.36 6.72 -30.65
C LEU A 152 3.59 5.42 -30.35
N LEU A 153 3.56 4.46 -31.28
CA LEU A 153 2.97 3.14 -31.07
C LEU A 153 4.04 2.06 -31.21
N PRO A 154 4.18 1.16 -30.21
CA PRO A 154 5.19 0.11 -30.21
C PRO A 154 4.85 -0.95 -31.27
N SER A 155 5.79 -1.16 -32.20
CA SER A 155 5.72 -2.16 -33.26
C SER A 155 5.73 -3.59 -32.71
N GLY A 156 4.83 -4.44 -33.22
CA GLY A 156 4.59 -5.82 -32.82
C GLY A 156 5.75 -6.78 -33.05
N ILE A 157 6.76 -6.72 -32.17
CA ILE A 157 7.73 -7.79 -32.01
C ILE A 157 7.18 -8.73 -30.93
N SER A 158 6.71 -9.90 -31.40
CA SER A 158 6.01 -10.98 -30.68
C SER A 158 6.86 -11.71 -29.63
N SER A 159 7.72 -11.00 -28.90
CA SER A 159 8.46 -11.58 -27.80
C SER A 159 7.83 -11.09 -26.50
N GLU A 160 7.01 -11.95 -25.90
CA GLU A 160 6.23 -11.62 -24.70
C GLU A 160 7.16 -11.33 -23.51
N ARG A 161 7.08 -10.11 -22.96
CA ARG A 161 7.85 -9.72 -21.78
C ARG A 161 7.33 -10.48 -20.57
N LYS A 162 8.24 -10.98 -19.73
CA LYS A 162 7.88 -11.71 -18.50
C LYS A 162 8.18 -10.88 -17.26
N ILE A 163 7.29 -10.95 -16.28
CA ILE A 163 7.51 -10.40 -14.94
C ILE A 163 8.14 -11.49 -14.08
N GLN A 164 9.22 -11.13 -13.40
CA GLN A 164 9.90 -12.00 -12.46
C GLN A 164 9.77 -11.47 -11.04
N LEU A 165 9.41 -12.37 -10.13
CA LEU A 165 9.41 -12.12 -8.68
C LEU A 165 10.59 -12.84 -8.06
N ASN A 166 11.32 -12.17 -7.16
CA ASN A 166 12.22 -12.90 -6.27
C ASN A 166 11.41 -13.78 -5.30
N ILE A 167 12.08 -14.70 -4.61
CA ILE A 167 11.41 -15.66 -3.72
C ILE A 167 10.55 -15.02 -2.63
N LEU A 168 10.99 -13.88 -2.07
CA LEU A 168 10.26 -13.16 -1.02
C LEU A 168 9.06 -12.41 -1.59
N GLN A 169 9.21 -11.79 -2.76
CA GLN A 169 8.11 -11.15 -3.48
C GLN A 169 7.03 -12.18 -3.84
N LEU A 170 7.41 -13.36 -4.34
CA LEU A 170 6.48 -14.43 -4.64
C LEU A 170 5.73 -14.92 -3.38
N TYR A 171 6.44 -15.08 -2.27
CA TYR A 171 5.84 -15.41 -0.98
C TYR A 171 4.78 -14.40 -0.55
N LEU A 172 5.17 -13.11 -0.51
CA LEU A 172 4.32 -12.02 -0.07
C LEU A 172 3.13 -11.83 -1.00
N TYR A 173 3.30 -12.04 -2.31
CA TYR A 173 2.21 -12.05 -3.27
C TYR A 173 1.19 -13.17 -3.00
N ASN A 174 1.66 -14.41 -2.76
CA ASN A 174 0.78 -15.54 -2.43
C ASN A 174 0.10 -15.36 -1.06
N PHE A 175 0.78 -14.74 -0.10
CA PHE A 175 0.16 -14.38 1.18
C PHE A 175 -0.92 -13.31 1.01
N ALA A 176 -0.65 -12.27 0.21
CA ALA A 176 -1.59 -11.17 -0.02
C ALA A 176 -2.83 -11.57 -0.84
N ILE A 177 -2.69 -12.55 -1.75
CA ILE A 177 -3.80 -13.02 -2.59
C ILE A 177 -4.70 -14.01 -1.85
N LEU A 178 -4.27 -14.62 -0.74
CA LEU A 178 -5.04 -15.66 -0.06
C LEU A 178 -6.50 -15.25 0.29
N PRO A 179 -6.79 -14.05 0.82
CA PRO A 179 -8.17 -13.63 1.11
C PRO A 179 -9.06 -13.47 -0.13
N THR A 180 -8.45 -13.39 -1.32
CA THR A 180 -9.15 -13.19 -2.58
C THR A 180 -9.69 -14.48 -3.18
N TRP A 181 -9.15 -15.63 -2.75
CA TRP A 181 -9.63 -16.90 -3.26
C TRP A 181 -11.02 -17.14 -2.69
N SER A 182 -12.00 -17.23 -3.59
CA SER A 182 -13.35 -17.62 -3.22
C SER A 182 -13.24 -18.90 -2.40
N THR A 183 -13.63 -18.85 -1.13
CA THR A 183 -13.83 -20.07 -0.34
C THR A 183 -14.79 -20.89 -1.17
N ALA A 184 -14.27 -21.95 -1.82
CA ALA A 184 -15.04 -22.81 -2.70
C ALA A 184 -16.30 -23.14 -1.92
N THR A 185 -17.38 -22.46 -2.33
CA THR A 185 -18.62 -22.46 -1.58
C THR A 185 -19.00 -23.90 -1.56
N ALA A 186 -19.33 -24.43 -0.38
CA ALA A 186 -19.92 -25.74 -0.26
C ALA A 186 -20.97 -25.81 -1.37
N GLN A 187 -20.70 -26.59 -2.43
CA GLN A 187 -21.72 -26.93 -3.39
C GLN A 187 -22.79 -27.55 -2.51
N SER A 188 -23.87 -26.80 -2.29
CA SER A 188 -25.02 -27.33 -1.59
C SER A 188 -25.32 -28.67 -2.26
N PRO A 189 -25.53 -29.76 -1.51
CA PRO A 189 -25.86 -31.03 -2.14
C PRO A 189 -27.06 -30.74 -3.02
N MET A 190 -26.89 -30.83 -4.34
CA MET A 190 -28.00 -30.74 -5.27
C MET A 190 -29.02 -31.75 -4.77
N SER A 191 -30.18 -31.24 -4.34
CA SER A 191 -31.34 -32.06 -4.08
C SER A 191 -31.52 -32.94 -5.31
N THR A 192 -31.38 -34.23 -5.08
CA THR A 192 -31.52 -35.26 -6.09
C THR A 192 -32.99 -35.24 -6.51
N PHE A 193 -33.33 -34.41 -7.50
CA PHE A 193 -34.56 -34.61 -8.25
C PHE A 193 -34.34 -35.87 -9.09
N THR A 194 -34.96 -36.95 -8.62
CA THR A 194 -35.18 -38.19 -9.35
C THR A 194 -35.89 -37.87 -10.66
N SER A 195 -35.13 -37.79 -11.75
CA SER A 195 -35.66 -37.91 -13.09
C SER A 195 -35.41 -39.34 -13.59
N THR A 196 -36.51 -39.97 -13.96
CA THR A 196 -36.62 -41.31 -14.53
C THR A 196 -35.81 -41.46 -15.82
N PRO A 197 -35.24 -42.65 -16.11
CA PRO A 197 -34.38 -42.84 -17.27
C PRO A 197 -35.21 -43.14 -18.52
N LEU A 198 -34.98 -42.38 -19.60
CA LEU A 198 -35.33 -42.84 -20.94
C LEU A 198 -34.06 -43.28 -21.69
N ARG A 199 -34.20 -44.42 -22.36
CA ARG A 199 -33.16 -45.32 -22.83
C ARG A 199 -32.89 -45.09 -24.34
N SER A 200 -31.63 -45.33 -24.73
CA SER A 200 -31.16 -45.81 -26.07
C SER A 200 -30.58 -44.76 -27.06
N PRO A 201 -29.80 -45.16 -28.10
CA PRO A 201 -28.42 -45.68 -28.01
C PRO A 201 -27.43 -45.19 -29.11
N MET A 202 -26.14 -45.47 -28.88
CA MET A 202 -25.05 -45.83 -29.83
C MET A 202 -24.44 -44.86 -30.89
N ASN A 203 -23.09 -44.85 -30.82
CA ASN A 203 -22.07 -44.93 -31.89
C ASN A 203 -21.62 -43.69 -32.69
N LYS A 204 -20.32 -43.33 -32.58
CA LYS A 204 -19.26 -43.69 -33.56
C LYS A 204 -17.86 -43.17 -33.14
N THR A 205 -16.88 -43.79 -33.79
CA THR A 205 -15.46 -44.04 -33.47
C THR A 205 -14.46 -43.08 -34.15
N ALA A 206 -13.23 -43.03 -33.58
CA ALA A 206 -11.90 -42.76 -34.19
C ALA A 206 -11.33 -41.31 -34.19
N PRO A 207 -9.99 -41.11 -34.34
CA PRO A 207 -8.89 -41.71 -33.57
C PRO A 207 -7.80 -40.70 -33.09
N ASN A 208 -6.89 -41.25 -32.29
CA ASN A 208 -5.75 -40.67 -31.57
C ASN A 208 -4.82 -39.69 -32.32
N THR A 209 -4.32 -38.70 -31.57
CA THR A 209 -2.97 -38.11 -31.77
C THR A 209 -2.31 -38.03 -30.39
N SER A 210 -1.22 -38.78 -30.23
CA SER A 210 -0.52 -39.03 -28.96
C SER A 210 0.51 -37.95 -28.65
N THR A 211 0.29 -37.19 -27.57
CA THR A 211 1.32 -36.41 -26.88
C THR A 211 1.55 -37.04 -25.52
N ILE A 212 2.81 -37.37 -25.23
CA ILE A 212 3.27 -38.11 -24.05
C ILE A 212 2.84 -37.38 -22.76
N SER A 213 1.89 -37.97 -22.02
CA SER A 213 1.50 -37.56 -20.68
C SER A 213 2.09 -38.55 -19.66
N PHE A 214 3.03 -38.08 -18.83
CA PHE A 214 3.41 -38.75 -17.59
C PHE A 214 2.28 -38.52 -16.58
N LEU A 215 1.38 -39.49 -16.44
CA LEU A 215 0.42 -39.58 -15.35
C LEU A 215 0.65 -40.90 -14.62
N ASP A 216 1.42 -40.82 -13.54
CA ASP A 216 1.41 -41.85 -12.51
C ASP A 216 0.10 -41.68 -11.73
N SER A 217 -0.77 -42.70 -11.82
CA SER A 217 -2.10 -42.73 -11.23
C SER A 217 -2.01 -42.98 -9.72
N SER A 218 -1.71 -41.94 -8.96
CA SER A 218 -2.06 -41.88 -7.54
C SER A 218 -2.66 -40.50 -7.27
N SER A 219 -3.98 -40.39 -7.40
CA SER A 219 -4.69 -39.20 -6.96
C SER A 219 -4.38 -39.00 -5.47
N PRO A 220 -3.71 -37.92 -5.08
CA PRO A 220 -3.30 -37.74 -3.69
C PRO A 220 -4.57 -37.63 -2.82
N PRO A 221 -4.59 -38.26 -1.63
CA PRO A 221 -5.74 -38.18 -0.72
C PRO A 221 -6.06 -36.71 -0.47
N GLN A 222 -7.26 -36.27 -0.87
CA GLN A 222 -7.71 -34.91 -0.59
C GLN A 222 -7.91 -34.74 0.92
N LEU A 223 -7.43 -33.63 1.49
CA LEU A 223 -7.70 -33.30 2.89
C LEU A 223 -9.21 -33.09 3.02
N THR A 224 -9.94 -34.05 3.59
CA THR A 224 -11.40 -34.02 3.75
C THR A 224 -11.86 -33.12 4.90
N LYS A 225 -10.95 -32.35 5.52
CA LYS A 225 -11.28 -31.47 6.64
C LYS A 225 -12.22 -30.33 6.19
N PRO A 226 -13.18 -29.93 7.04
CA PRO A 226 -14.07 -28.81 6.76
C PRO A 226 -13.26 -27.53 6.52
N GLY A 227 -13.80 -26.66 5.66
CA GLY A 227 -13.18 -25.37 5.35
C GLY A 227 -13.33 -24.41 6.52
N ARG A 228 -12.27 -23.68 6.85
CA ARG A 228 -12.27 -22.62 7.86
C ARG A 228 -12.41 -21.27 7.16
N SER A 229 -13.11 -20.32 7.77
CA SER A 229 -13.05 -18.92 7.32
C SER A 229 -11.63 -18.39 7.49
N ILE A 230 -11.10 -17.68 6.49
CA ILE A 230 -9.76 -17.08 6.58
C ILE A 230 -9.72 -16.07 7.75
N THR A 231 -10.84 -15.38 8.03
CA THR A 231 -10.93 -14.42 9.16
C THR A 231 -10.76 -15.07 10.52
N SER A 232 -11.18 -16.33 10.65
CA SER A 232 -11.03 -17.08 11.89
C SER A 232 -9.75 -17.90 11.91
N SER A 233 -8.92 -17.86 10.86
CA SER A 233 -7.62 -18.55 10.76
C SER A 233 -6.49 -17.71 11.34
N ILE A 234 -5.30 -18.32 11.50
CA ILE A 234 -4.08 -17.61 11.91
C ILE A 234 -3.62 -16.54 10.89
N TYR A 235 -4.24 -16.48 9.71
CA TYR A 235 -3.89 -15.50 8.68
C TYR A 235 -3.94 -14.07 9.22
N THR A 236 -4.98 -13.75 9.99
CA THR A 236 -5.16 -12.41 10.58
C THR A 236 -3.99 -12.06 11.50
N ASP A 237 -3.60 -12.97 12.40
CA ASP A 237 -2.47 -12.76 13.31
C ASP A 237 -1.14 -12.56 12.56
N VAL A 238 -0.92 -13.34 11.51
CA VAL A 238 0.29 -13.24 10.66
C VAL A 238 0.25 -11.94 9.86
N LEU A 239 -0.90 -11.56 9.32
CA LEU A 239 -1.10 -10.31 8.60
C LEU A 239 -0.79 -9.12 9.51
N ASP A 240 -1.32 -9.07 10.73
CA ASP A 240 -1.05 -8.00 11.68
C ASP A 240 0.44 -7.91 12.05
N ASN A 241 1.11 -9.07 12.20
CA ASN A 241 2.56 -9.12 12.38
C ASN A 241 3.29 -8.52 11.17
N TYR A 242 2.84 -8.82 9.95
CA TYR A 242 3.45 -8.36 8.71
C TYR A 242 3.23 -6.87 8.50
N LEU A 243 2.00 -6.40 8.70
CA LEU A 243 1.65 -5.00 8.63
C LEU A 243 2.45 -4.20 9.67
N SER A 244 2.55 -4.64 10.93
CA SER A 244 3.31 -3.89 11.96
C SER A 244 4.82 -3.81 11.73
N ARG A 245 5.41 -4.72 10.94
CA ARG A 245 6.87 -4.83 10.79
C ARG A 245 7.39 -4.52 9.40
N LEU A 246 6.61 -4.80 8.34
CA LEU A 246 6.98 -4.54 6.95
C LEU A 246 6.50 -3.17 6.48
N ILE A 247 5.49 -2.60 7.16
CA ILE A 247 4.95 -1.27 6.85
C ILE A 247 5.40 -0.29 7.94
N PRO A 248 6.08 0.81 7.56
CA PRO A 248 6.44 1.83 8.52
C PRO A 248 5.25 2.72 8.87
N ILE A 249 4.82 2.70 10.13
CA ILE A 249 3.73 3.56 10.63
C ILE A 249 4.28 4.87 11.25
N ASN A 250 5.52 4.90 11.72
CA ASN A 250 6.09 6.01 12.52
C ASN A 250 7.52 6.39 12.08
N ASP A 251 7.68 7.03 10.92
CA ASP A 251 8.98 7.53 10.41
C ASP A 251 10.09 6.48 10.22
N ARG A 252 9.74 5.18 10.30
CA ARG A 252 10.68 4.12 9.96
C ARG A 252 10.82 4.07 8.44
N ALA A 253 12.02 3.82 7.92
CA ALA A 253 12.15 3.47 6.51
C ALA A 253 11.52 2.08 6.28
N PHE A 254 11.03 1.83 5.07
CA PHE A 254 10.71 0.44 4.66
C PHE A 254 11.95 -0.44 4.86
N PRO A 255 11.79 -1.69 5.30
CA PRO A 255 12.90 -2.64 5.28
C PRO A 255 13.48 -2.69 3.86
N ALA A 256 14.77 -2.37 3.71
CA ALA A 256 15.40 -2.14 2.40
C ALA A 256 15.17 -3.28 1.39
N ILE A 257 14.91 -4.49 1.88
CA ILE A 257 14.79 -5.71 1.10
C ILE A 257 13.35 -5.96 0.62
N VAL A 258 12.34 -5.56 1.40
CA VAL A 258 10.92 -5.66 0.99
C VAL A 258 10.49 -4.39 0.24
N GLY A 259 11.05 -3.24 0.61
CA GLY A 259 10.68 -1.95 0.04
C GLY A 259 9.16 -1.72 0.12
N PRO A 260 8.58 -1.02 -0.86
CA PRO A 260 7.13 -0.85 -0.96
C PRO A 260 6.42 -2.07 -1.58
N PHE A 261 7.10 -3.17 -1.90
CA PHE A 261 6.45 -4.25 -2.66
C PHE A 261 5.24 -4.86 -1.93
N PHE A 262 5.36 -5.11 -0.62
CA PHE A 262 4.27 -5.74 0.13
C PHE A 262 3.02 -4.86 0.20
N ILE A 263 3.22 -3.56 0.44
CA ILE A 263 2.16 -2.57 0.38
C ILE A 263 1.54 -2.52 -1.01
N ASP A 264 2.36 -2.42 -2.04
CA ASP A 264 1.87 -2.29 -3.41
C ASP A 264 1.08 -3.54 -3.82
N ALA A 265 1.53 -4.73 -3.41
CA ALA A 265 0.83 -5.99 -3.65
C ALA A 265 -0.52 -6.04 -2.95
N LEU A 266 -0.59 -5.70 -1.66
CA LEU A 266 -1.85 -5.61 -0.93
C LEU A 266 -2.78 -4.60 -1.59
N THR A 267 -2.27 -3.40 -1.89
CA THR A 267 -3.04 -2.33 -2.53
C THR A 267 -3.61 -2.78 -3.89
N GLU A 268 -2.77 -3.33 -4.77
CA GLU A 268 -3.16 -3.75 -6.12
C GLU A 268 -4.20 -4.87 -6.09
N LEU A 269 -3.93 -5.93 -5.30
CA LEU A 269 -4.83 -7.07 -5.18
C LEU A 269 -6.19 -6.63 -4.67
N TRP A 270 -6.18 -5.72 -3.71
CA TRP A 270 -7.39 -5.26 -3.06
C TRP A 270 -8.17 -4.36 -4.01
N ILE A 271 -7.57 -3.35 -4.65
CA ILE A 271 -8.26 -2.54 -5.67
C ILE A 271 -8.96 -3.39 -6.72
N ARG A 272 -8.31 -4.48 -7.17
CA ARG A 272 -8.82 -5.36 -8.22
C ARG A 272 -9.87 -6.35 -7.76
N MET A 273 -10.04 -6.54 -6.46
CA MET A 273 -11.05 -7.46 -5.97
C MET A 273 -12.45 -6.87 -6.11
N PRO A 274 -13.43 -7.64 -6.61
CA PRO A 274 -14.82 -7.23 -6.55
C PRO A 274 -15.26 -7.23 -5.07
N TRP A 275 -15.15 -6.06 -4.44
CA TRP A 275 -15.55 -5.82 -3.07
C TRP A 275 -17.06 -5.93 -2.87
N ILE A 276 -17.77 -5.53 -3.92
CA ILE A 276 -19.22 -5.51 -4.00
C ILE A 276 -19.64 -6.89 -4.51
N THR A 277 -20.21 -7.68 -3.62
CA THR A 277 -20.86 -8.94 -4.00
C THR A 277 -22.02 -8.66 -4.96
N ASN A 278 -22.50 -9.68 -5.67
CA ASN A 278 -23.64 -9.55 -6.61
C ASN A 278 -24.91 -8.91 -6.00
N ASN A 279 -24.99 -8.83 -4.66
CA ASN A 279 -26.08 -8.21 -3.92
C ASN A 279 -25.82 -6.72 -3.55
N ASN A 280 -24.84 -6.07 -4.19
CA ASN A 280 -24.41 -4.70 -3.88
C ASN A 280 -23.92 -4.48 -2.44
N ARG A 281 -23.50 -5.55 -1.74
CA ARG A 281 -22.98 -5.48 -0.37
C ARG A 281 -21.49 -5.72 -0.34
N LEU A 282 -20.78 -4.97 0.48
CA LEU A 282 -19.35 -5.20 0.73
C LEU A 282 -19.16 -6.53 1.47
N SER A 283 -18.21 -7.35 1.01
CA SER A 283 -17.85 -8.59 1.69
C SER A 283 -17.35 -8.30 3.12
N PRO A 284 -18.02 -8.79 4.18
CA PRO A 284 -17.63 -8.55 5.57
C PRO A 284 -16.19 -8.96 5.88
N THR A 285 -15.74 -10.06 5.27
CA THR A 285 -14.38 -10.61 5.37
C THR A 285 -13.35 -9.68 4.76
N LEU A 286 -13.59 -9.23 3.53
CA LEU A 286 -12.68 -8.32 2.85
C LEU A 286 -12.59 -6.97 3.58
N MET A 287 -13.73 -6.50 4.09
CA MET A 287 -13.78 -5.25 4.84
C MET A 287 -13.08 -5.33 6.20
N TYR A 288 -13.09 -6.48 6.86
CA TYR A 288 -12.30 -6.71 8.06
C TYR A 288 -10.80 -6.51 7.79
N TYR A 289 -10.31 -7.05 6.66
CA TYR A 289 -8.93 -6.84 6.24
C TYR A 289 -8.66 -5.40 5.81
N ILE A 290 -9.61 -4.72 5.15
CA ILE A 290 -9.50 -3.29 4.84
C ILE A 290 -9.37 -2.47 6.13
N SER A 291 -10.23 -2.67 7.13
CA SER A 291 -10.14 -1.91 8.38
C SER A 291 -8.81 -2.12 9.08
N HIS A 292 -8.29 -3.36 9.08
CA HIS A 292 -6.94 -3.64 9.57
C HIS A 292 -5.90 -2.89 8.74
N PHE A 293 -5.92 -2.98 7.42
CA PHE A 293 -4.94 -2.36 6.52
C PHE A 293 -4.94 -0.83 6.54
N ILE A 294 -6.11 -0.20 6.69
CA ILE A 294 -6.26 1.26 6.85
C ILE A 294 -5.44 1.75 8.06
N ASN A 295 -5.34 0.94 9.12
CA ASN A 295 -4.46 1.27 10.26
C ASN A 295 -2.98 1.38 9.86
N TYR A 296 -2.54 0.69 8.80
CA TYR A 296 -1.13 0.58 8.43
C TYR A 296 -0.75 1.46 7.21
N ILE A 297 -1.58 1.60 6.17
CA ILE A 297 -1.25 2.29 4.88
C ILE A 297 -2.56 2.63 4.12
N ILE A 298 -2.66 3.45 3.07
CA ILE A 298 -2.37 4.87 2.78
C ILE A 298 -3.73 5.40 2.30
N ILE A 299 -4.06 6.65 2.63
CA ILE A 299 -5.27 7.39 2.23
C ILE A 299 -5.69 7.20 0.76
N GLU A 300 -4.76 6.84 -0.13
CA GLU A 300 -4.98 6.50 -1.54
C GLU A 300 -5.98 5.35 -1.76
N LEU A 301 -5.93 4.27 -0.97
CA LEU A 301 -6.91 3.18 -1.07
C LEU A 301 -8.30 3.62 -0.58
N TRP A 302 -8.35 4.41 0.49
CA TRP A 302 -9.60 5.00 0.97
C TRP A 302 -10.16 6.03 -0.02
N CYS A 303 -9.34 6.84 -0.66
CA CYS A 303 -9.81 7.81 -1.67
C CYS A 303 -10.31 7.13 -2.94
N GLN A 304 -9.80 5.94 -3.27
CA GLN A 304 -10.40 5.10 -4.31
C GLN A 304 -11.69 4.44 -3.83
N TRP A 305 -11.74 3.97 -2.57
CA TRP A 305 -12.90 3.33 -1.94
C TRP A 305 -14.07 4.28 -1.67
N ALA A 306 -13.78 5.51 -1.29
CA ALA A 306 -14.71 6.60 -1.01
C ALA A 306 -15.02 7.42 -2.27
N ALA A 307 -14.50 7.01 -3.43
CA ALA A 307 -14.95 7.44 -4.76
C ALA A 307 -15.85 6.40 -5.47
N PRO A 308 -16.73 5.64 -4.79
CA PRO A 308 -17.54 4.65 -5.49
C PRO A 308 -18.59 5.35 -6.37
N TRP A 309 -18.84 6.65 -6.14
CA TRP A 309 -19.71 7.58 -6.86
C TRP A 309 -19.48 7.68 -8.38
N LYS A 310 -18.47 6.98 -8.90
CA LYS A 310 -17.97 7.09 -10.25
C LYS A 310 -17.92 5.77 -11.04
N LEU A 311 -18.56 4.69 -10.55
CA LEU A 311 -18.79 3.43 -11.29
C LEU A 311 -17.54 2.91 -12.02
N GLY A 312 -16.38 2.91 -11.35
CA GLY A 312 -15.12 2.38 -11.92
C GLY A 312 -14.33 3.37 -12.78
N THR A 313 -14.71 4.66 -12.86
CA THR A 313 -13.83 5.67 -13.48
C THR A 313 -12.66 6.03 -12.55
N PRO A 314 -11.41 6.09 -13.05
CA PRO A 314 -10.22 6.30 -12.23
C PRO A 314 -10.19 7.71 -11.64
N PHE A 315 -9.98 7.81 -10.33
CA PHE A 315 -9.87 9.08 -9.61
C PHE A 315 -8.69 9.92 -10.12
N ARG A 316 -8.96 11.17 -10.54
CA ARG A 316 -7.91 12.17 -10.83
C ARG A 316 -7.88 13.19 -9.71
N SER A 317 -6.70 13.42 -9.13
CA SER A 317 -6.50 14.33 -7.98
C SER A 317 -6.83 15.81 -8.23
N ILE A 318 -7.25 16.19 -9.44
CA ILE A 318 -7.49 17.56 -9.89
C ILE A 318 -8.98 17.78 -10.24
N GLU A 319 -9.83 16.76 -10.09
CA GLU A 319 -11.25 16.90 -10.42
C GLU A 319 -11.98 17.83 -9.46
N LYS A 320 -12.65 18.83 -10.02
CA LYS A 320 -13.46 19.85 -9.31
C LYS A 320 -14.97 19.57 -9.39
N GLU A 321 -15.37 18.49 -10.05
CA GLU A 321 -16.78 18.16 -10.22
C GLU A 321 -17.39 17.71 -8.90
N SER A 322 -18.36 18.48 -8.40
CA SER A 322 -19.17 18.08 -7.27
C SER A 322 -20.20 17.04 -7.69
N PHE A 323 -20.48 16.06 -6.83
CA PHE A 323 -21.56 15.10 -6.98
C PHE A 323 -22.42 15.06 -5.72
N LEU A 324 -23.64 14.53 -5.86
CA LEU A 324 -24.67 14.48 -4.82
C LEU A 324 -24.95 13.03 -4.45
N PRO A 325 -24.09 12.39 -3.63
CA PRO A 325 -24.21 10.96 -3.32
C PRO A 325 -25.53 10.63 -2.61
N THR A 326 -26.13 11.60 -1.93
CA THR A 326 -27.44 11.45 -1.29
C THR A 326 -28.60 11.34 -2.30
N GLN A 327 -28.43 11.79 -3.54
CA GLN A 327 -29.49 11.80 -4.57
C GLN A 327 -29.40 10.65 -5.59
N THR A 328 -28.32 9.88 -5.55
CA THR A 328 -27.96 8.90 -6.60
C THR A 328 -28.07 7.44 -6.14
N ASP A 329 -29.06 7.10 -5.30
CA ASP A 329 -29.25 5.75 -4.69
C ASP A 329 -28.08 5.23 -3.85
N TRP A 330 -27.18 6.13 -3.50
CA TRP A 330 -25.92 5.86 -2.84
C TRP A 330 -26.03 5.97 -1.31
N ALA A 331 -27.02 6.72 -0.81
CA ALA A 331 -27.34 6.81 0.61
C ALA A 331 -27.66 5.44 1.27
N PRO A 332 -28.44 4.53 0.66
CA PRO A 332 -28.60 3.16 1.16
C PRO A 332 -27.29 2.38 1.25
N PHE A 333 -26.39 2.56 0.28
CA PHE A 333 -25.07 1.93 0.27
C PHE A 333 -24.19 2.48 1.40
N ILE A 334 -24.17 3.80 1.60
CA ILE A 334 -23.47 4.42 2.75
C ILE A 334 -24.01 3.83 4.05
N LEU A 335 -25.34 3.72 4.18
CA LEU A 335 -26.00 3.20 5.37
C LEU A 335 -25.63 1.73 5.64
N ASP A 336 -25.45 0.91 4.61
CA ASP A 336 -24.97 -0.48 4.74
C ASP A 336 -23.50 -0.57 5.17
N ASN A 337 -22.74 0.51 5.05
CA ASN A 337 -21.29 0.55 5.23
C ASN A 337 -20.84 1.58 6.28
N VAL A 338 -21.75 2.05 7.13
CA VAL A 338 -21.51 3.07 8.17
C VAL A 338 -20.27 2.79 9.03
N PRO A 339 -20.05 1.56 9.56
CA PRO A 339 -18.90 1.31 10.42
C PRO A 339 -17.56 1.70 9.78
N TYR A 340 -17.47 1.58 8.45
CA TYR A 340 -16.25 1.85 7.71
C TYR A 340 -16.02 3.34 7.49
N TYR A 341 -17.07 4.11 7.18
CA TYR A 341 -16.93 5.56 7.05
C TYR A 341 -16.49 6.20 8.37
N PHE A 342 -16.98 5.69 9.50
CA PHE A 342 -16.62 6.22 10.82
C PHE A 342 -15.21 5.80 11.24
N SER A 343 -14.92 4.49 11.28
CA SER A 343 -13.61 4.00 11.71
C SER A 343 -12.49 4.49 10.79
N ALA A 344 -12.69 4.47 9.47
CA ALA A 344 -11.64 4.90 8.54
C ALA A 344 -11.30 6.39 8.72
N VAL A 345 -12.30 7.25 8.82
CA VAL A 345 -12.07 8.70 8.88
C VAL A 345 -11.40 9.10 10.18
N ASP A 346 -11.78 8.50 11.29
CA ASP A 346 -11.07 8.68 12.56
C ASP A 346 -9.59 8.22 12.45
N ILE A 347 -9.32 7.02 11.92
CA ILE A 347 -7.94 6.54 11.69
C ILE A 347 -7.14 7.52 10.80
N LEU A 348 -7.77 8.03 9.74
CA LEU A 348 -7.13 8.98 8.84
C LEU A 348 -6.80 10.30 9.53
N LEU A 349 -7.70 10.82 10.36
CA LEU A 349 -7.46 12.05 11.13
C LEU A 349 -6.38 11.83 12.19
N LYS A 350 -6.38 10.69 12.89
CA LYS A 350 -5.27 10.29 13.78
C LYS A 350 -3.95 10.35 13.03
N ARG A 351 -3.89 9.82 11.80
CA ARG A 351 -2.67 9.86 10.98
C ARG A 351 -2.29 11.27 10.50
N ILE A 352 -3.26 12.09 10.08
CA ILE A 352 -2.99 13.48 9.66
C ILE A 352 -2.44 14.30 10.84
N SER A 353 -2.86 13.99 12.07
CA SER A 353 -2.35 14.62 13.29
C SER A 353 -0.87 14.36 13.55
N THR A 354 -0.30 13.29 12.99
CA THR A 354 1.13 12.95 13.15
C THR A 354 2.01 13.41 11.98
N PHE A 355 1.45 14.08 10.96
CA PHE A 355 2.23 14.59 9.84
C PHE A 355 3.22 15.66 10.29
N SER A 356 4.49 15.44 9.97
CA SER A 356 5.57 16.33 10.40
C SER A 356 5.70 17.60 9.54
N TYR A 357 5.03 17.69 8.37
CA TYR A 357 5.00 18.82 7.39
C TYR A 357 6.32 19.59 7.20
N THR A 358 7.41 18.92 7.52
CA THR A 358 8.80 19.32 7.42
C THR A 358 9.40 18.44 6.34
N ASP A 359 10.40 18.94 5.61
CA ASP A 359 11.09 18.13 4.61
C ASP A 359 11.93 17.05 5.34
N SER A 360 11.27 15.99 5.82
CA SER A 360 11.87 14.82 6.44
C SER A 360 12.23 13.77 5.38
N LEU A 361 13.14 12.86 5.74
CA LEU A 361 13.59 11.76 4.87
C LEU A 361 12.52 10.71 4.57
N THR A 362 11.39 10.70 5.31
CA THR A 362 10.42 9.60 5.35
C THR A 362 9.24 9.78 4.40
N MET A 363 8.69 11.00 4.31
CA MET A 363 7.74 11.42 3.27
C MET A 363 7.93 12.89 2.95
N SER A 364 8.04 13.23 1.66
CA SER A 364 8.03 14.63 1.26
C SER A 364 6.73 15.31 1.71
N VAL A 365 6.82 16.58 2.09
CA VAL A 365 5.65 17.43 2.42
C VAL A 365 4.59 17.37 1.31
N ALA A 366 5.02 17.28 0.05
CA ALA A 366 4.14 17.11 -1.11
C ALA A 366 3.31 15.82 -1.06
N GLY A 367 3.87 14.72 -0.53
CA GLY A 367 3.15 13.46 -0.33
C GLY A 367 2.09 13.56 0.76
N GLN A 368 2.44 14.16 1.90
CA GLN A 368 1.51 14.40 3.01
C GLN A 368 0.36 15.33 2.59
N LEU A 369 0.66 16.42 1.88
CA LEU A 369 -0.36 17.33 1.34
C LEU A 369 -1.24 16.65 0.29
N ARG A 370 -0.67 15.86 -0.62
CA ARG A 370 -1.46 15.08 -1.59
C ARG A 370 -2.46 14.18 -0.89
N ILE A 371 -2.02 13.51 0.17
CA ILE A 371 -2.87 12.68 1.00
C ILE A 371 -4.01 13.50 1.62
N LEU A 372 -3.69 14.62 2.26
CA LEU A 372 -4.65 15.53 2.88
C LEU A 372 -5.69 16.04 1.87
N TYR A 373 -5.26 16.46 0.68
CA TYR A 373 -6.15 16.94 -0.36
C TYR A 373 -7.09 15.86 -0.89
N ARG A 374 -6.62 14.62 -1.02
CA ARG A 374 -7.51 13.54 -1.45
C ARG A 374 -8.56 13.24 -0.38
N PHE A 375 -8.17 13.28 0.90
CA PHE A 375 -9.10 13.18 2.02
C PHE A 375 -10.16 14.28 1.96
N ILE A 376 -9.72 15.53 1.84
CA ILE A 376 -10.59 16.70 1.68
C ILE A 376 -11.51 16.55 0.47
N ASN A 377 -10.97 16.17 -0.68
CA ASN A 377 -11.72 16.09 -1.94
C ASN A 377 -12.88 15.12 -1.84
N VAL A 378 -12.72 13.97 -1.16
CA VAL A 378 -13.83 13.02 -0.97
C VAL A 378 -15.03 13.69 -0.32
N PHE A 379 -14.83 14.50 0.72
CA PHE A 379 -15.91 15.19 1.42
C PHE A 379 -16.33 16.51 0.78
N TYR A 380 -15.40 17.21 0.13
CA TYR A 380 -15.65 18.50 -0.51
C TYR A 380 -16.43 18.36 -1.81
N THR A 381 -16.14 17.32 -2.60
CA THR A 381 -16.85 17.04 -3.84
C THR A 381 -18.20 16.36 -3.59
N ALA A 382 -18.31 15.58 -2.51
CA ALA A 382 -19.54 14.95 -2.06
C ALA A 382 -20.42 15.92 -1.26
N ARG A 383 -21.24 16.71 -1.96
CA ARG A 383 -22.18 17.62 -1.28
C ARG A 383 -23.16 16.84 -0.42
N ASP A 384 -23.54 17.41 0.72
CA ASP A 384 -24.48 16.86 1.70
C ASP A 384 -24.04 15.55 2.38
N LEU A 385 -22.88 14.98 2.03
CA LEU A 385 -22.38 13.74 2.64
C LEU A 385 -22.07 13.91 4.13
N ILE A 386 -21.39 14.99 4.52
CA ILE A 386 -21.11 15.26 5.94
C ILE A 386 -22.41 15.42 6.72
N GLY A 387 -23.39 16.15 6.17
CA GLY A 387 -24.70 16.31 6.81
C GLY A 387 -25.42 14.98 6.99
N PHE A 388 -25.40 14.11 5.97
CA PHE A 388 -25.98 12.77 6.05
C PHE A 388 -25.24 11.89 7.09
N LEU A 389 -23.92 11.92 7.12
CA LEU A 389 -23.12 11.17 8.10
C LEU A 389 -23.32 11.71 9.53
N ALA A 390 -23.55 13.01 9.70
CA ALA A 390 -23.90 13.62 10.99
C ALA A 390 -25.25 13.13 11.50
N LEU A 391 -26.26 13.00 10.62
CA LEU A 391 -27.56 12.41 10.99
C LEU A 391 -27.41 10.94 11.40
N VAL A 392 -26.60 10.17 10.66
CA VAL A 392 -26.29 8.77 11.00
C VAL A 392 -25.55 8.67 12.34
N GLU A 393 -24.60 9.57 12.60
CA GLU A 393 -23.86 9.64 13.86
C GLU A 393 -24.81 9.82 15.05
N LYS A 394 -25.73 10.78 14.96
CA LYS A 394 -26.77 11.02 15.97
C LYS A 394 -27.67 9.82 16.20
N ALA A 395 -28.04 9.11 15.13
CA ALA A 395 -28.83 7.90 15.22
C ALA A 395 -28.07 6.76 15.91
N LEU A 396 -26.77 6.60 15.61
CA LEU A 396 -25.91 5.58 16.23
C LEU A 396 -25.76 5.76 17.74
N ASP A 397 -25.58 7.00 18.21
CA ASP A 397 -25.49 7.30 19.66
C ASP A 397 -26.72 6.84 20.43
N HIS A 398 -27.86 6.74 19.73
CA HIS A 398 -29.14 6.39 20.31
C HIS A 398 -29.71 5.06 19.81
N ALA A 399 -28.87 4.19 19.22
CA ALA A 399 -29.29 2.93 18.59
C ALA A 399 -30.12 1.97 19.48
N GLY A 400 -30.17 2.20 20.80
CA GLY A 400 -30.98 1.45 21.77
C GLY A 400 -32.36 2.04 22.11
N HIS A 401 -32.72 3.23 21.62
CA HIS A 401 -33.94 3.94 22.03
C HIS A 401 -35.14 3.69 21.09
N ALA A 402 -36.36 3.80 21.63
CA ALA A 402 -37.57 3.31 20.95
C ALA A 402 -38.05 4.19 19.79
N PHE A 403 -37.83 5.50 19.83
CA PHE A 403 -38.37 6.46 18.85
C PHE A 403 -37.42 7.62 18.64
N ILE A 404 -36.96 7.81 17.40
CA ILE A 404 -36.10 8.94 17.06
C ILE A 404 -36.43 9.46 15.67
N GLU A 405 -36.60 10.78 15.56
CA GLU A 405 -36.89 11.50 14.32
C GLU A 405 -35.82 11.28 13.24
N TRP A 406 -34.56 11.03 13.66
CA TRP A 406 -33.43 10.77 12.77
C TRP A 406 -33.64 9.55 11.85
N ASP A 407 -34.27 8.48 12.34
CA ASP A 407 -34.51 7.28 11.51
C ASP A 407 -35.43 7.59 10.32
N GLN A 408 -36.42 8.46 10.53
CA GLN A 408 -37.35 8.89 9.48
C GLN A 408 -36.67 9.83 8.48
N GLU A 409 -35.82 10.72 8.97
CA GLU A 409 -35.05 11.63 8.13
C GLU A 409 -34.03 10.88 7.27
N ILE A 410 -33.27 9.97 7.87
CA ILE A 410 -32.35 9.06 7.16
C ILE A 410 -33.14 8.20 6.16
N ALA A 411 -34.32 7.69 6.51
CA ALA A 411 -35.16 6.91 5.59
C ALA A 411 -35.64 7.74 4.39
N LYS A 412 -36.03 9.00 4.63
CA LYS A 412 -36.40 9.94 3.58
C LYS A 412 -35.24 10.23 2.63
N ILE A 413 -34.03 10.43 3.15
CA ILE A 413 -32.83 10.66 2.33
C ILE A 413 -32.42 9.39 1.58
N ALA A 414 -32.37 8.24 2.25
CA ALA A 414 -31.86 7.00 1.67
C ALA A 414 -32.83 6.31 0.72
N TYR A 415 -34.13 6.30 1.04
CA TYR A 415 -35.12 5.54 0.28
C TYR A 415 -36.21 6.42 -0.35
N GLY A 416 -36.15 7.74 -0.17
CA GLY A 416 -37.15 8.68 -0.69
C GLY A 416 -38.47 8.70 0.10
N HIS A 417 -38.63 7.86 1.13
CA HIS A 417 -39.86 7.76 1.91
C HIS A 417 -39.60 7.36 3.37
N THR A 418 -40.45 7.83 4.29
CA THR A 418 -40.30 7.60 5.74
C THR A 418 -40.71 6.20 6.18
N SER A 419 -41.49 5.46 5.38
CA SER A 419 -41.92 4.09 5.73
C SER A 419 -40.76 3.09 5.82
N ALA A 420 -39.56 3.44 5.31
CA ALA A 420 -38.35 2.65 5.50
C ALA A 420 -37.64 2.88 6.85
N ALA A 421 -38.18 3.70 7.76
CA ALA A 421 -37.56 4.02 9.06
C ALA A 421 -37.25 2.78 9.90
N VAL A 422 -38.12 1.76 9.89
CA VAL A 422 -37.87 0.49 10.60
C VAL A 422 -36.62 -0.21 10.07
N LYS A 423 -36.47 -0.26 8.75
CA LYS A 423 -35.29 -0.84 8.09
C LYS A 423 -34.02 -0.03 8.38
N VAL A 424 -34.12 1.31 8.44
CA VAL A 424 -33.00 2.17 8.85
C VAL A 424 -32.58 1.85 10.27
N LYS A 425 -33.53 1.78 11.20
CA LYS A 425 -33.27 1.47 12.61
C LYS A 425 -32.55 0.14 12.79
N GLU A 426 -32.97 -0.91 12.07
CA GLU A 426 -32.29 -2.21 12.06
C GLU A 426 -30.83 -2.09 11.57
N LYS A 427 -30.60 -1.32 10.49
CA LYS A 427 -29.26 -1.07 9.97
C LYS A 427 -28.38 -0.28 10.94
N ILE A 428 -28.92 0.76 11.58
CA ILE A 428 -28.21 1.55 12.59
C ILE A 428 -27.82 0.69 13.79
N LYS A 429 -28.73 -0.16 14.27
CA LYS A 429 -28.44 -1.11 15.35
C LYS A 429 -27.31 -2.07 14.95
N ALA A 430 -27.40 -2.69 13.79
CA ALA A 430 -26.37 -3.60 13.28
C ALA A 430 -25.02 -2.88 13.09
N ALA A 431 -25.03 -1.63 12.61
CA ALA A 431 -23.83 -0.81 12.47
C ALA A 431 -23.20 -0.48 13.84
N SER A 432 -24.01 -0.12 14.85
CA SER A 432 -23.55 0.14 16.22
C SER A 432 -22.90 -1.10 16.84
N GLU A 433 -23.55 -2.26 16.75
CA GLU A 433 -22.98 -3.54 17.23
C GLU A 433 -21.65 -3.86 16.55
N ARG A 434 -21.55 -3.60 15.25
CA ARG A 434 -20.33 -3.84 14.49
C ARG A 434 -19.21 -2.85 14.82
N LEU A 435 -19.54 -1.58 15.02
CA LEU A 435 -18.58 -0.58 15.48
C LEU A 435 -18.01 -0.93 16.87
N THR A 436 -18.86 -1.38 17.79
CA THR A 436 -18.43 -1.93 19.09
C THR A 436 -17.43 -3.07 18.93
N GLN A 437 -17.69 -4.01 18.00
CA GLN A 437 -16.78 -5.13 17.72
C GLN A 437 -15.45 -4.67 17.12
N ILE A 438 -15.47 -3.76 16.13
CA ILE A 438 -14.27 -3.23 15.47
C ILE A 438 -13.37 -2.50 16.48
N GLU A 439 -13.97 -1.73 17.40
CA GLU A 439 -13.22 -0.98 18.41
C GLU A 439 -12.81 -1.83 19.62
N GLY A 440 -13.22 -3.10 19.68
CA GLY A 440 -12.94 -3.99 20.80
C GLY A 440 -13.54 -3.51 22.13
N LYS A 441 -14.60 -2.69 22.08
CA LYS A 441 -15.26 -2.16 23.28
C LYS A 441 -16.28 -3.17 23.81
N THR A 442 -16.43 -3.25 25.13
CA THR A 442 -17.43 -4.12 25.79
C THR A 442 -18.79 -3.44 25.94
N SER A 443 -18.84 -2.12 25.79
CA SER A 443 -20.04 -1.29 25.91
C SER A 443 -20.59 -0.88 24.54
N GLN A 444 -21.81 -0.34 24.54
CA GLN A 444 -22.42 0.28 23.37
C GLN A 444 -21.45 1.32 22.77
N TRP A 445 -21.31 1.29 21.46
CA TRP A 445 -20.53 2.28 20.73
C TRP A 445 -21.04 3.69 21.03
N ARG A 446 -20.10 4.63 21.16
CA ARG A 446 -20.40 6.04 21.33
C ARG A 446 -19.62 6.82 20.29
N SER A 447 -20.28 7.79 19.70
CA SER A 447 -19.69 8.74 18.78
C SER A 447 -18.55 9.49 19.42
N GLU A 448 -17.52 9.75 18.62
CA GLU A 448 -16.47 10.72 18.93
C GLU A 448 -16.83 12.13 18.40
N HIS A 449 -18.08 12.36 18.00
CA HIS A 449 -18.60 13.56 17.36
C HIS A 449 -17.74 14.00 16.18
N LEU A 450 -17.55 13.06 15.24
CA LEU A 450 -16.67 13.20 14.10
C LEU A 450 -17.30 14.07 13.01
N TYR A 451 -18.59 13.85 12.73
CA TYR A 451 -19.35 14.52 11.69
C TYR A 451 -20.40 15.47 12.24
N ASP A 452 -20.67 15.44 13.54
CA ASP A 452 -21.57 16.36 14.22
C ASP A 452 -21.37 17.78 13.67
N THR A 453 -22.41 18.53 13.39
CA THR A 453 -22.29 19.90 12.87
C THR A 453 -22.71 20.93 13.90
N GLU A 454 -23.21 20.46 15.05
CA GLU A 454 -23.68 21.32 16.13
C GLU A 454 -22.54 22.09 16.80
N GLU A 455 -22.94 23.22 17.40
CA GLU A 455 -22.07 24.28 17.91
C GLU A 455 -21.31 23.89 19.20
N GLN A 456 -21.59 22.72 19.78
CA GLN A 456 -20.93 22.23 20.99
C GLN A 456 -19.53 21.70 20.68
N GLN A 457 -18.60 22.62 20.42
CA GLN A 457 -17.21 22.33 20.05
C GLN A 457 -16.42 21.52 21.10
N GLU A 458 -16.84 21.52 22.37
CA GLU A 458 -16.18 20.77 23.44
C GLU A 458 -16.28 19.24 23.26
N ARG A 459 -17.19 18.76 22.41
CA ARG A 459 -17.42 17.33 22.20
C ARG A 459 -16.70 16.74 21.00
N ARG A 460 -15.98 17.56 20.23
CA ARG A 460 -15.38 17.15 18.94
C ARG A 460 -14.34 16.05 19.07
N SER A 461 -14.23 15.23 18.03
CA SER A 461 -13.26 14.13 17.97
C SER A 461 -11.85 14.64 18.28
N PRO A 462 -11.15 14.06 19.27
CA PRO A 462 -9.78 14.42 19.60
C PRO A 462 -8.85 14.31 18.40
N SER A 463 -9.06 13.31 17.55
CA SER A 463 -8.31 13.07 16.32
C SER A 463 -8.47 14.21 15.32
N LEU A 464 -9.71 14.69 15.14
CA LEU A 464 -10.03 15.82 14.27
C LEU A 464 -9.38 17.12 14.76
N ILE A 465 -9.52 17.41 16.06
CA ILE A 465 -8.90 18.59 16.68
C ILE A 465 -7.38 18.52 16.58
N ALA A 466 -6.78 17.35 16.86
CA ALA A 466 -5.34 17.15 16.74
C ALA A 466 -4.85 17.33 15.29
N ALA A 467 -5.57 16.81 14.30
CA ALA A 467 -5.25 16.96 12.89
C ALA A 467 -5.23 18.42 12.44
N VAL A 468 -6.28 19.17 12.78
CA VAL A 468 -6.42 20.59 12.41
C VAL A 468 -5.44 21.46 13.19
N SER A 469 -5.22 21.17 14.47
CA SER A 469 -4.21 21.83 15.31
C SER A 469 -2.80 21.64 14.76
N ASN A 470 -2.45 20.41 14.40
CA ASN A 470 -1.14 20.09 13.82
C ASN A 470 -0.92 20.84 12.50
N LEU A 471 -1.92 20.88 11.63
CA LEU A 471 -1.83 21.63 10.37
C LEU A 471 -1.67 23.14 10.62
N TYR A 472 -2.45 23.72 11.53
CA TYR A 472 -2.34 25.12 11.92
C TYR A 472 -0.98 25.46 12.54
N HIS A 473 -0.46 24.59 13.42
CA HIS A 473 0.85 24.73 14.03
C HIS A 473 1.96 24.77 12.96
N ASN A 474 1.92 23.85 11.99
CA ASN A 474 2.88 23.80 10.90
C ASN A 474 2.79 25.03 9.98
N ILE A 475 1.58 25.53 9.69
CA ILE A 475 1.39 26.81 8.97
C ILE A 475 2.11 27.94 9.72
N ASN A 476 1.96 28.04 11.03
CA ASN A 476 2.62 29.09 11.82
C ASN A 476 4.14 28.95 11.83
N ILE A 477 4.67 27.72 11.89
CA ILE A 477 6.12 27.48 11.76
C ILE A 477 6.61 27.97 10.40
N HIS A 478 5.93 27.63 9.30
CA HIS A 478 6.31 28.06 7.95
C HIS A 478 6.19 29.58 7.78
N VAL A 479 5.14 30.21 8.31
CA VAL A 479 4.97 31.67 8.30
C VAL A 479 6.08 32.35 9.11
N ALA A 480 6.41 31.85 10.30
CA ALA A 480 7.49 32.41 11.11
C ALA A 480 8.86 32.23 10.46
N ALA A 481 9.11 31.08 9.83
CA ALA A 481 10.34 30.79 9.10
C ALA A 481 10.48 31.64 7.83
N SER A 482 9.38 31.97 7.15
CA SER A 482 9.39 32.82 5.95
C SER A 482 9.87 34.26 6.22
N LYS A 483 9.84 34.70 7.48
CA LYS A 483 10.40 36.00 7.90
C LYS A 483 11.93 36.02 7.90
N TRP A 484 12.57 34.85 7.78
CA TRP A 484 14.02 34.72 7.71
C TRP A 484 14.46 34.50 6.26
N PRO A 485 15.44 35.27 5.73
CA PRO A 485 15.85 35.21 4.32
C PRO A 485 16.43 33.87 3.83
N THR A 486 16.62 32.90 4.73
CA THR A 486 17.32 31.65 4.43
C THR A 486 16.41 30.43 4.55
N ARG A 487 15.98 29.94 3.38
CA ARG A 487 15.92 28.51 2.99
C ARG A 487 14.70 27.62 3.31
N LEU A 488 13.59 28.08 3.86
CA LEU A 488 12.36 27.28 3.78
C LEU A 488 11.55 27.69 2.55
N SER A 489 11.48 26.77 1.59
CA SER A 489 10.72 26.96 0.35
C SER A 489 9.23 27.10 0.67
N ASN A 490 8.71 28.33 0.61
CA ASN A 490 7.29 28.69 0.79
C ASN A 490 6.29 27.97 -0.14
N ARG A 491 6.75 27.14 -1.07
CA ARG A 491 5.92 26.41 -2.05
C ARG A 491 4.77 25.59 -1.44
N HIS A 492 4.87 25.21 -0.16
CA HIS A 492 3.89 24.37 0.51
C HIS A 492 2.96 25.13 1.46
N LEU A 493 3.24 26.40 1.75
CA LEU A 493 2.49 27.18 2.73
C LEU A 493 1.04 27.45 2.27
N GLU A 494 0.88 27.95 1.04
CA GLU A 494 -0.44 28.19 0.46
C GLU A 494 -1.29 26.91 0.40
N PRO A 495 -0.75 25.76 -0.06
CA PRO A 495 -1.45 24.49 0.04
C PRO A 495 -1.89 24.10 1.46
N MET A 496 -1.05 24.29 2.47
CA MET A 496 -1.42 24.01 3.86
C MET A 496 -2.55 24.92 4.35
N GLN A 497 -2.48 26.22 4.05
CA GLN A 497 -3.51 27.20 4.41
C GLN A 497 -4.86 26.87 3.78
N GLU A 498 -4.85 26.51 2.49
CA GLU A 498 -6.05 26.09 1.80
C GLU A 498 -6.64 24.82 2.40
N ALA A 499 -5.80 23.81 2.66
CA ALA A 499 -6.26 22.58 3.29
C ALA A 499 -6.85 22.81 4.70
N TYR A 500 -6.24 23.70 5.49
CA TYR A 500 -6.76 24.11 6.80
C TYR A 500 -8.12 24.79 6.66
N ARG A 501 -8.25 25.75 5.74
CA ARG A 501 -9.50 26.47 5.49
C ARG A 501 -10.62 25.50 5.12
N VAL A 502 -10.35 24.59 4.18
CA VAL A 502 -11.35 23.63 3.71
C VAL A 502 -11.73 22.65 4.81
N LEU A 503 -10.78 22.08 5.57
CA LEU A 503 -11.09 21.18 6.68
C LEU A 503 -11.90 21.86 7.78
N SER A 504 -11.49 23.06 8.21
CA SER A 504 -12.22 23.81 9.22
C SER A 504 -13.63 24.16 8.76
N THR A 505 -13.82 24.46 7.47
CA THR A 505 -15.16 24.72 6.91
C THR A 505 -16.00 23.46 6.85
N LEU A 506 -15.44 22.36 6.33
CA LEU A 506 -16.14 21.08 6.15
C LEU A 506 -16.66 20.52 7.47
N PHE A 507 -15.84 20.59 8.52
CA PHE A 507 -16.18 20.05 9.85
C PHE A 507 -16.69 21.12 10.83
N ASN A 508 -16.97 22.34 10.36
CA ASN A 508 -17.44 23.47 11.17
C ASN A 508 -16.58 23.72 12.43
N ILE A 509 -15.25 23.75 12.27
CA ILE A 509 -14.30 23.98 13.37
C ILE A 509 -13.95 25.47 13.42
N ASN A 510 -14.33 26.13 14.51
CA ASN A 510 -13.98 27.52 14.77
C ASN A 510 -12.45 27.69 14.93
N SER A 511 -11.87 28.60 14.15
CA SER A 511 -10.46 28.97 14.20
C SER A 511 -10.03 29.56 15.55
N ALA A 512 -10.96 30.07 16.35
CA ALA A 512 -10.68 30.63 17.67
C ALA A 512 -10.03 29.63 18.64
N LEU A 513 -10.26 28.32 18.45
CA LEU A 513 -9.66 27.25 19.25
C LEU A 513 -8.13 27.18 19.12
N PHE A 514 -7.59 27.70 18.03
CA PHE A 514 -6.16 27.65 17.73
C PHE A 514 -5.52 29.03 17.75
N ALA A 515 -6.25 30.08 18.17
CA ALA A 515 -5.65 31.39 18.38
C ALA A 515 -4.43 31.21 19.30
N PRO A 516 -3.25 31.75 18.93
CA PRO A 516 -2.09 31.65 19.79
C PRO A 516 -2.51 32.21 21.15
N LEU A 517 -2.44 31.40 22.21
CA LEU A 517 -2.51 31.92 23.57
C LEU A 517 -1.59 33.12 23.57
N LYS A 518 -2.16 34.33 23.76
CA LYS A 518 -1.38 35.56 23.81
C LYS A 518 -0.26 35.29 24.79
N THR A 519 0.94 35.09 24.27
CA THR A 519 2.15 35.01 25.05
C THR A 519 2.26 36.35 25.73
N THR A 520 1.80 36.41 26.98
CA THR A 520 2.09 37.48 27.90
C THR A 520 3.60 37.51 27.99
N SER A 521 4.16 38.46 27.25
CA SER A 521 5.55 38.85 27.28
C SER A 521 5.93 39.18 28.72
N ALA A 522 6.55 38.22 29.38
CA ALA A 522 7.52 38.45 30.44
C ALA A 522 8.74 37.60 30.12
N ILE A 523 9.67 38.21 29.41
CA ILE A 523 11.04 37.71 29.25
C ILE A 523 11.67 37.70 30.66
N PRO A 524 12.37 36.61 31.02
CA PRO A 524 13.75 36.79 31.42
C PRO A 524 14.66 35.97 30.50
N GLU A 525 15.66 36.67 29.98
CA GLU A 525 16.77 36.14 29.21
C GLU A 525 17.54 35.07 29.99
N LYS A 526 17.71 33.91 29.37
CA LYS A 526 19.00 33.23 29.10
C LYS A 526 18.72 31.78 28.74
N ARG A 527 18.81 31.46 27.45
CA ARG A 527 19.22 30.12 27.01
C ARG A 527 20.37 30.27 26.02
N THR A 528 21.56 30.08 26.57
CA THR A 528 22.79 29.76 25.85
C THR A 528 22.62 28.42 25.12
N GLY A 529 22.99 28.36 23.83
CA GLY A 529 23.45 27.12 23.21
C GLY A 529 22.67 26.62 21.99
N PHE A 530 22.72 27.35 20.88
CA PHE A 530 22.94 26.72 19.56
C PHE A 530 23.93 27.61 18.82
N THR A 531 25.17 27.14 18.70
CA THR A 531 26.23 27.82 17.95
C THR A 531 25.79 27.99 16.50
N GLN A 532 25.81 29.23 16.04
CA GLN A 532 25.57 29.61 14.67
C GLN A 532 26.55 28.83 13.76
N LEU A 533 26.03 27.93 12.92
CA LEU A 533 26.85 27.10 12.04
C LEU A 533 27.63 27.97 11.05
N THR A 534 28.95 27.95 11.16
CA THR A 534 29.88 28.58 10.22
C THR A 534 30.22 27.61 9.08
N PHE A 535 30.22 28.12 7.84
CA PHE A 535 30.42 27.32 6.64
C PHE A 535 31.79 27.60 6.01
N ALA A 536 32.48 26.55 5.58
CA ALA A 536 33.80 26.66 4.95
C ALA A 536 33.74 27.03 3.45
N GLY A 537 34.84 27.54 2.91
CA GLY A 537 35.06 27.77 1.47
C GLY A 537 34.48 29.06 0.91
N LYS A 538 33.97 29.98 1.76
CA LYS A 538 33.34 31.24 1.31
C LYS A 538 34.32 32.26 0.73
N GLN A 539 35.56 32.28 1.21
CA GLN A 539 36.49 33.38 0.91
C GLN A 539 37.48 33.07 -0.23
N ASN A 540 37.69 31.79 -0.58
CA ASN A 540 38.74 31.37 -1.52
C ASN A 540 38.18 30.65 -2.76
N GLY A 541 37.09 31.17 -3.33
CA GLY A 541 36.49 30.64 -4.56
C GLY A 541 36.02 29.18 -4.47
N GLY A 542 35.68 28.71 -3.25
CA GLY A 542 35.28 27.32 -2.99
C GLY A 542 36.42 26.37 -2.63
N TYR A 543 37.67 26.82 -2.60
CA TYR A 543 38.79 26.01 -2.11
C TYR A 543 38.96 26.16 -0.60
N LEU A 544 38.98 25.05 0.14
CA LEU A 544 39.19 25.05 1.58
C LEU A 544 40.63 25.45 1.93
N THR A 545 40.80 26.44 2.80
CA THR A 545 42.13 26.77 3.37
C THR A 545 42.61 25.64 4.31
N ALA A 546 43.91 25.60 4.62
CA ALA A 546 44.45 24.60 5.56
C ALA A 546 43.79 24.70 6.94
N GLU A 547 43.48 25.92 7.38
CA GLU A 547 42.79 26.21 8.63
C GLU A 547 41.32 25.74 8.60
N GLU A 548 40.59 26.02 7.50
CA GLU A 548 39.21 25.55 7.33
C GLU A 548 39.12 24.01 7.30
N LYS A 549 40.12 23.33 6.71
CA LYS A 549 40.20 21.85 6.72
C LYS A 549 40.35 21.31 8.14
N GLU A 550 41.16 21.96 8.97
CA GLU A 550 41.39 21.52 10.34
C GLU A 550 40.15 21.77 11.21
N LEU A 551 39.47 22.90 11.01
CA LEU A 551 38.19 23.20 11.66
C LEU A 551 37.05 22.27 11.22
N LEU A 552 37.04 21.83 9.96
CA LEU A 552 36.13 20.79 9.45
C LEU A 552 36.36 19.45 10.13
N LYS A 553 37.62 19.02 10.30
CA LYS A 553 37.95 17.78 11.03
C LYS A 553 37.50 17.84 12.50
N GLN A 554 37.53 19.02 13.09
CA GLN A 554 37.06 19.25 14.47
C GLN A 554 35.53 19.41 14.58
N GLY A 555 34.78 19.32 13.46
CA GLY A 555 33.32 19.50 13.43
C GLY A 555 32.86 20.93 13.70
N LYS A 556 33.78 21.92 13.64
CA LYS A 556 33.50 23.33 13.91
C LYS A 556 33.08 24.11 12.66
N LEU A 557 33.19 23.51 11.48
CA LEU A 557 32.73 24.04 10.20
C LEU A 557 31.97 22.97 9.42
N VAL A 558 31.09 23.39 8.50
CA VAL A 558 30.36 22.48 7.58
C VAL A 558 30.52 22.94 6.13
N CYS A 559 30.70 21.99 5.19
CA CYS A 559 30.73 22.28 3.76
C CYS A 559 29.30 22.40 3.20
N SER A 560 29.04 23.42 2.37
CA SER A 560 27.74 23.58 1.66
C SER A 560 27.94 23.42 0.14
N PRO A 561 27.00 22.76 -0.57
CA PRO A 561 27.03 22.63 -2.03
C PRO A 561 27.09 23.98 -2.77
N HIS A 562 26.64 25.06 -2.11
CA HIS A 562 26.58 26.40 -2.70
C HIS A 562 27.88 27.20 -2.57
N ASN A 563 28.83 26.75 -1.74
CA ASN A 563 30.08 27.48 -1.53
C ASN A 563 31.18 27.06 -2.51
N ILE A 564 30.98 25.99 -3.28
CA ILE A 564 31.97 25.44 -4.22
C ILE A 564 31.31 25.27 -5.60
N PRO A 565 31.27 26.33 -6.43
CA PRO A 565 30.56 26.28 -7.69
C PRO A 565 31.27 25.34 -8.69
N ALA A 566 30.50 24.43 -9.31
CA ALA A 566 30.93 23.75 -10.53
C ALA A 566 30.93 24.78 -11.69
N VAL A 567 31.92 24.71 -12.58
CA VAL A 567 32.11 25.67 -13.69
C VAL A 567 31.98 24.94 -15.02
N GLY A 568 31.34 25.58 -16.01
CA GLY A 568 31.17 25.04 -17.37
C GLY A 568 29.73 24.58 -17.70
N PRO A 569 29.47 24.15 -18.96
CA PRO A 569 28.14 23.75 -19.45
C PRO A 569 27.45 22.67 -18.58
N ARG A 570 28.24 21.83 -17.91
CA ARG A 570 27.76 20.74 -17.07
C ARG A 570 27.59 21.09 -15.58
N LYS A 571 27.71 22.36 -15.19
CA LYS A 571 27.67 22.82 -13.78
C LYS A 571 26.44 22.38 -12.97
N HIS A 572 25.34 22.04 -13.64
CA HIS A 572 24.11 21.57 -12.99
C HIS A 572 24.07 20.06 -12.72
N THR A 573 25.05 19.31 -13.20
CA THR A 573 25.04 17.83 -13.21
C THR A 573 26.19 17.19 -12.44
N VAL A 574 27.15 17.98 -11.94
CA VAL A 574 28.35 17.48 -11.24
C VAL A 574 28.38 18.00 -9.81
N VAL A 575 28.47 17.09 -8.84
CA VAL A 575 28.72 17.39 -7.42
C VAL A 575 30.19 17.09 -7.14
N ARG A 576 30.97 18.09 -6.68
CA ARG A 576 32.38 17.89 -6.31
C ARG A 576 32.48 17.43 -4.86
N SER A 577 33.12 16.28 -4.61
CA SER A 577 33.56 15.87 -3.27
C SER A 577 35.06 16.14 -3.13
N HIS A 578 35.46 16.86 -2.07
CA HIS A 578 36.85 17.23 -1.81
C HIS A 578 37.56 16.36 -0.77
N GLU A 579 36.96 15.22 -0.41
CA GLU A 579 37.57 14.28 0.55
C GLU A 579 38.82 13.59 -0.03
N ASN A 580 39.01 13.60 -1.36
CA ASN A 580 40.15 12.99 -2.04
C ASN A 580 40.77 13.91 -3.11
N VAL A 581 41.97 14.45 -2.83
CA VAL A 581 42.71 15.37 -3.72
C VAL A 581 42.99 14.76 -5.11
N THR A 582 43.26 13.46 -5.18
CA THR A 582 43.54 12.78 -6.46
C THR A 582 42.30 12.72 -7.33
N LEU A 583 41.15 12.42 -6.73
CA LEU A 583 39.85 12.35 -7.41
C LEU A 583 39.42 13.73 -7.94
N VAL A 584 39.70 14.80 -7.19
CA VAL A 584 39.45 16.20 -7.59
C VAL A 584 40.32 16.60 -8.78
N ARG A 585 41.61 16.26 -8.76
CA ARG A 585 42.51 16.55 -9.91
C ARG A 585 42.06 15.83 -11.17
N TRP A 586 41.65 14.57 -11.02
CA TRP A 586 41.12 13.76 -12.13
C TRP A 586 39.81 14.35 -12.70
N THR A 587 38.86 14.69 -11.83
CA THR A 587 37.58 15.28 -12.27
C THR A 587 37.76 16.64 -12.93
N LEU A 588 38.66 17.50 -12.42
CA LEU A 588 38.98 18.78 -13.06
C LEU A 588 39.58 18.62 -14.46
N TYR A 589 40.47 17.64 -14.64
CA TYR A 589 41.07 17.34 -15.95
C TYR A 589 40.00 16.89 -16.96
N TRP A 590 39.14 15.95 -16.57
CA TRP A 590 38.09 15.42 -17.43
C TRP A 590 36.96 16.41 -17.71
N ASP A 591 36.56 17.23 -16.74
CA ASP A 591 35.55 18.28 -16.95
C ASP A 591 36.01 19.28 -18.02
N LYS A 592 37.29 19.65 -18.03
CA LYS A 592 37.85 20.54 -19.05
C LYS A 592 37.71 19.92 -20.45
N GLN A 593 38.17 18.67 -20.61
CA GLN A 593 38.11 17.94 -21.88
C GLN A 593 36.67 17.75 -22.37
N LEU A 594 35.75 17.37 -21.48
CA LEU A 594 34.34 17.17 -21.83
C LEU A 594 33.63 18.47 -22.18
N ASN A 595 33.94 19.57 -21.49
CA ASN A 595 33.38 20.87 -21.84
C ASN A 595 33.92 21.39 -23.18
N GLU A 596 35.21 21.15 -23.48
CA GLU A 596 35.79 21.47 -24.79
C GLU A 596 35.14 20.66 -25.92
N MET A 597 34.87 19.36 -25.70
CA MET A 597 34.14 18.51 -26.66
C MET A 597 32.69 18.96 -26.88
N VAL A 598 31.97 19.32 -25.80
CA VAL A 598 30.58 19.81 -25.90
C VAL A 598 30.52 21.17 -26.62
N CYS A 599 31.46 22.07 -26.35
CA CYS A 599 31.55 23.34 -27.07
C CYS A 599 31.92 23.13 -28.55
N ALA A 600 32.80 22.19 -28.88
CA ALA A 600 33.13 21.86 -30.27
C ALA A 600 31.94 21.26 -31.02
N ALA A 601 31.14 20.41 -30.37
CA ALA A 601 29.94 19.81 -30.95
C ALA A 601 28.78 20.80 -31.16
N GLN A 602 28.80 21.98 -30.54
CA GLN A 602 27.82 23.05 -30.75
C GLN A 602 28.19 24.00 -31.90
N LEU A 603 29.39 23.86 -32.46
CA LEU A 603 29.89 24.65 -33.59
C LEU A 603 29.78 23.92 -34.95
N PHE A 604 29.24 22.70 -34.95
CA PHE A 604 28.81 21.94 -36.13
C PHE A 604 27.30 21.75 -36.06
#